data_AF-A0A4U0YL67-F1
#
_entry.id   AF-A0A4U0YL67-F1
#
_cell.length_a   1.000
_cell.length_b   1.000
_cell.length_c   1.000
_cell.angle_alpha   90.00
_cell.angle_beta   90.00
_cell.angle_gamma   90.00
#
_symmetry.space_group_name_H-M   'P 1'
#
loop_
_entity.id
_entity.type
_entity.pdbx_description
1 polymer ?
#
loop_
_entity_poly.entity_id
_entity_poly.type
_entity_poly.pdbx_seq_one_letter_code
_entity_poly.pdbx_strand_id
1 'polypeptide(L)'
;MVSPARSAGGVADRSGAGGHLLGLSGGVLAGLVALLLAAPVGAFALRHGLHGLLVRREGRFAAKGAEMLASLPDRPGRFVATLFWTWANWLVKLAALGWVLAAFAPVGFAAGVLGAIGGDLTTVLPVHAPGGFGTYEAGVALLIAPLVDEPRTVLAAAVNLHLFVLGTALLAATLSLLISRPAPTATRTATPSGD
;
A
#
# COMPACT_ATOMS: atom_id res chain seq x y z
N MET A 1 50.74 18.71 32.37
CA MET A 1 49.82 19.18 33.42
C MET A 1 49.05 20.34 32.80
N VAL A 2 47.79 20.23 32.37
CA VAL A 2 46.56 19.77 33.04
C VAL A 2 45.58 19.27 31.98
N SER A 3 44.98 18.10 32.20
CA SER A 3 43.59 17.78 31.87
C SER A 3 42.89 17.64 33.23
N PRO A 4 41.58 17.95 33.42
CA PRO A 4 40.48 17.38 32.64
C PRO A 4 39.22 18.27 32.48
N ALA A 5 38.34 17.95 31.52
CA ALA A 5 36.89 18.20 31.66
C ALA A 5 36.11 17.35 30.65
N ARG A 6 35.73 16.16 31.09
CA ARG A 6 34.74 15.28 30.45
C ARG A 6 33.36 15.87 30.76
N SER A 7 32.76 16.63 29.84
CA SER A 7 31.35 17.01 29.97
C SER A 7 30.48 15.80 29.58
N ALA A 8 30.26 14.92 30.56
CA ALA A 8 29.12 14.03 30.57
C ALA A 8 27.86 14.90 30.77
N GLY A 9 27.24 15.28 29.65
CA GLY A 9 26.00 16.06 29.62
C GLY A 9 24.90 15.25 28.94
N GLY A 10 24.18 14.45 29.73
CA GLY A 10 22.77 14.11 29.53
C GLY A 10 22.34 13.56 28.17
N VAL A 11 22.66 12.30 27.88
CA VAL A 11 21.69 11.44 27.16
C VAL A 11 20.61 11.06 28.16
N ALA A 12 19.79 12.05 28.53
CA ALA A 12 18.57 11.83 29.28
C ALA A 12 17.52 11.31 28.30
N ASP A 13 17.42 10.00 28.25
CA ASP A 13 16.16 9.29 28.44
C ASP A 13 14.91 10.01 27.90
N ARG A 14 14.64 9.84 26.60
CA ARG A 14 13.30 10.07 26.02
C ARG A 14 12.49 8.75 25.97
N SER A 15 12.63 7.87 26.96
CA SER A 15 11.82 6.64 27.08
C SER A 15 10.44 6.90 27.68
N GLY A 16 9.76 7.98 27.26
CA GLY A 16 8.54 8.46 27.92
C GLY A 16 7.48 9.11 27.03
N ALA A 17 7.66 9.13 25.71
CA ALA A 17 6.58 9.52 24.80
C ALA A 17 5.82 8.25 24.39
N GLY A 18 4.75 7.93 25.12
CA GLY A 18 3.82 6.87 24.74
C GLY A 18 3.49 6.97 23.26
N GLY A 19 3.59 5.86 22.53
CA GLY A 19 3.61 5.79 21.07
C GLY A 19 2.33 6.30 20.41
N HIS A 20 2.20 7.62 20.35
CA HIS A 20 1.13 8.32 19.65
C HIS A 20 1.65 8.77 18.28
N LEU A 21 1.34 8.02 17.23
CA LEU A 21 1.59 8.43 15.84
C LEU A 21 0.33 9.13 15.33
N LEU A 22 0.45 10.35 14.78
CA LEU A 22 -0.68 11.20 14.36
C LEU A 22 -1.72 11.50 15.47
N GLY A 23 -1.30 11.45 16.75
CA GLY A 23 -2.20 11.60 17.89
C GLY A 23 -3.00 10.34 18.27
N LEU A 24 -2.93 9.27 17.47
CA LEU A 24 -3.57 7.98 17.78
C LEU A 24 -2.67 7.14 18.67
N SER A 25 -3.22 6.54 19.73
CA SER A 25 -2.46 5.64 20.59
C SER A 25 -1.99 4.41 19.81
N GLY A 26 -0.82 3.87 20.15
CA GLY A 26 -0.27 2.67 19.52
C GLY A 26 -1.22 1.48 19.55
N GLY A 27 -2.06 1.38 20.59
CA GLY A 27 -3.11 0.35 20.67
C GLY A 27 -4.19 0.51 19.61
N VAL A 28 -4.64 1.74 19.30
CA VAL A 28 -5.62 2.01 18.24
C VAL A 28 -5.02 1.70 16.88
N LEU A 29 -3.77 2.11 16.64
CA LEU A 29 -3.06 1.81 15.39
C LEU A 29 -2.89 0.30 15.19
N ALA A 30 -2.46 -0.42 16.23
CA ALA A 30 -2.36 -1.87 16.20
C ALA A 30 -3.72 -2.53 15.92
N GLY A 31 -4.79 -2.03 16.53
CA GLY A 31 -6.16 -2.48 16.26
C GLY A 31 -6.59 -2.26 14.81
N LEU A 32 -6.31 -1.09 14.23
CA LEU A 32 -6.61 -0.78 12.83
C LEU A 32 -5.81 -1.66 11.87
N VAL A 33 -4.53 -1.89 12.14
CA VAL A 33 -3.68 -2.80 11.37
C VAL A 33 -4.22 -4.22 11.46
N ALA A 34 -4.54 -4.71 12.65
CA ALA A 34 -5.12 -6.04 12.84
C ALA A 34 -6.46 -6.19 12.09
N LEU A 35 -7.31 -5.16 12.13
CA LEU A 35 -8.56 -5.13 11.38
C LEU A 35 -8.32 -5.17 9.87
N LEU A 36 -7.34 -4.41 9.35
CA LEU A 36 -6.99 -4.40 7.94
C LEU A 36 -6.46 -5.76 7.47
N LEU A 37 -5.63 -6.42 8.28
CA LEU A 37 -5.12 -7.77 8.02
C LEU A 37 -6.22 -8.82 8.06
N ALA A 38 -7.18 -8.69 8.98
CA ALA A 38 -8.29 -9.61 9.15
C ALA A 38 -9.43 -9.39 8.14
N ALA A 39 -9.58 -8.18 7.58
CA ALA A 39 -10.66 -7.81 6.67
C ALA A 39 -10.86 -8.78 5.49
N PRO A 40 -9.84 -9.17 4.70
CA PRO A 40 -10.04 -10.11 3.60
C PRO A 40 -10.49 -11.49 4.08
N VAL A 41 -9.96 -11.96 5.21
CA VAL A 41 -10.34 -13.25 5.82
C VAL A 41 -11.77 -13.19 6.35
N GLY A 42 -12.15 -12.11 7.01
CA GLY A 42 -13.50 -11.86 7.48
C GLY A 42 -14.50 -11.77 6.34
N ALA A 43 -14.18 -11.02 5.27
CA ALA A 43 -15.02 -10.95 4.07
C ALA A 43 -15.23 -12.33 3.43
N PHE A 44 -14.18 -13.15 3.35
CA PHE A 44 -14.29 -14.52 2.86
C PHE A 44 -15.11 -15.42 3.80
N ALA A 45 -14.90 -15.34 5.12
CA ALA A 45 -15.63 -16.15 6.10
C ALA A 45 -17.13 -15.81 6.14
N LEU A 46 -17.47 -14.52 6.09
CA LEU A 46 -18.85 -14.03 6.13
C LEU A 46 -19.56 -14.07 4.77
N ARG A 47 -18.88 -14.48 3.68
CA ARG A 47 -19.40 -14.41 2.30
C ARG A 47 -20.79 -15.04 2.12
N HIS A 48 -21.04 -16.20 2.72
CA HIS A 48 -22.32 -16.89 2.55
C HIS A 48 -23.47 -16.17 3.28
N GLY A 49 -23.21 -15.65 4.49
CA GLY A 49 -24.20 -14.90 5.26
C GLY A 49 -24.48 -13.52 4.65
N LEU A 50 -23.43 -12.83 4.19
CA LEU A 50 -23.53 -11.55 3.52
C LEU A 50 -24.27 -11.66 2.19
N HIS A 51 -23.94 -12.65 1.35
CA HIS A 51 -24.67 -12.87 0.10
C HIS A 51 -26.17 -13.10 0.34
N GLY A 52 -26.52 -13.91 1.35
CA GLY A 52 -27.91 -14.13 1.75
C GLY A 52 -28.64 -12.86 2.24
N LEU A 53 -27.94 -11.95 2.92
CA LEU A 53 -28.51 -10.68 3.38
C LEU A 53 -28.61 -9.63 2.25
N LEU A 54 -27.62 -9.58 1.34
CA LEU A 54 -27.58 -8.63 0.23
C LEU A 54 -28.60 -8.98 -0.86
N VAL A 55 -28.82 -10.26 -1.16
CA VAL A 55 -29.86 -10.68 -2.12
C VAL A 55 -31.27 -10.35 -1.61
N ARG A 56 -31.46 -10.28 -0.28
CA ARG A 56 -32.74 -9.92 0.35
C ARG A 56 -33.00 -8.41 0.41
N ARG A 57 -32.03 -7.58 0.03
CA ARG A 57 -32.13 -6.11 0.05
C ARG A 57 -32.35 -5.58 -1.37
N GLU A 58 -33.37 -4.76 -1.56
CA GLU A 58 -33.58 -4.07 -2.84
C GLU A 58 -32.68 -2.81 -2.92
N GLY A 59 -31.92 -2.68 -4.01
CA GLY A 59 -31.10 -1.48 -4.29
C GLY A 59 -29.84 -1.75 -5.11
N ARG A 60 -29.40 -0.75 -5.90
CA ARG A 60 -28.22 -0.85 -6.78
C ARG A 60 -26.92 -1.22 -6.04
N PHE A 61 -26.76 -0.75 -4.81
CA PHE A 61 -25.59 -1.06 -3.97
C PHE A 61 -25.61 -2.50 -3.45
N ALA A 62 -26.79 -3.03 -3.09
CA ALA A 62 -26.95 -4.41 -2.66
C ALA A 62 -26.70 -5.39 -3.82
N ALA A 63 -27.19 -5.07 -5.02
CA ALA A 63 -26.92 -5.85 -6.22
C ALA A 63 -25.41 -5.90 -6.57
N LYS A 64 -24.73 -4.73 -6.59
CA LYS A 64 -23.28 -4.67 -6.82
C LYS A 64 -22.49 -5.41 -5.74
N GLY A 65 -22.89 -5.31 -4.47
CA GLY A 65 -22.22 -6.01 -3.38
C GLY A 65 -22.37 -7.53 -3.49
N ALA A 66 -23.54 -8.02 -3.91
CA ALA A 66 -23.75 -9.45 -4.16
C ALA A 66 -22.91 -9.94 -5.34
N GLU A 67 -22.83 -9.16 -6.44
CA GLU A 67 -21.98 -9.44 -7.60
C GLU A 67 -20.48 -9.48 -7.24
N MET A 68 -20.02 -8.52 -6.42
CA MET A 68 -18.64 -8.51 -5.90
C MET A 68 -18.35 -9.75 -5.04
N LEU A 69 -19.29 -10.16 -4.19
CA LEU A 69 -19.14 -11.37 -3.38
C LEU A 69 -19.14 -12.65 -4.22
N ALA A 70 -19.94 -12.70 -5.28
CA ALA A 70 -19.96 -13.80 -6.23
C ALA A 70 -18.66 -13.92 -7.04
N SER A 71 -17.89 -12.83 -7.14
CA SER A 71 -16.59 -12.80 -7.81
C SER A 71 -15.43 -13.32 -6.94
N LEU A 72 -15.67 -13.62 -5.65
CA LEU A 72 -14.65 -14.21 -4.77
C LEU A 72 -14.32 -15.64 -5.22
N PRO A 73 -13.07 -16.12 -5.05
CA PRO A 73 -12.71 -17.48 -5.45
C PRO A 73 -13.57 -18.55 -4.77
N ASP A 74 -14.12 -19.46 -5.58
CA ASP A 74 -14.98 -20.56 -5.09
C ASP A 74 -14.26 -21.51 -4.11
N ARG A 75 -12.92 -21.57 -4.20
CA ARG A 75 -12.09 -22.48 -3.40
C ARG A 75 -11.22 -21.73 -2.40
N PRO A 76 -11.17 -22.19 -1.12
CA PRO A 76 -10.37 -21.55 -0.08
C PRO A 76 -8.87 -21.55 -0.42
N GLY A 77 -8.36 -22.60 -1.05
CA GLY A 77 -6.95 -22.64 -1.49
C GLY A 77 -6.59 -21.57 -2.51
N ARG A 78 -7.49 -21.26 -3.47
CA ARG A 78 -7.30 -20.18 -4.44
C ARG A 78 -7.36 -18.82 -3.75
N PHE A 79 -8.28 -18.65 -2.81
CA PHE A 79 -8.36 -17.42 -2.00
C PHE A 79 -7.07 -17.17 -1.23
N VAL A 80 -6.54 -18.18 -0.52
CA VAL A 80 -5.28 -18.05 0.24
C VAL A 80 -4.11 -17.75 -0.69
N ALA A 81 -4.01 -18.41 -1.85
CA ALA A 81 -2.97 -18.13 -2.82
C ALA A 81 -3.03 -16.70 -3.37
N THR A 82 -4.23 -16.21 -3.75
CA THR A 82 -4.42 -14.83 -4.21
C THR A 82 -4.10 -13.82 -3.12
N LEU A 83 -4.52 -14.10 -1.88
CA LEU A 83 -4.25 -13.24 -0.73
C LEU A 83 -2.75 -13.18 -0.44
N PHE A 84 -2.07 -14.32 -0.45
CA PHE A 84 -0.61 -14.41 -0.30
C PHE A 84 0.11 -13.59 -1.37
N TRP A 85 -0.25 -13.77 -2.65
CA TRP A 85 0.39 -13.02 -3.74
C TRP A 85 0.12 -11.52 -3.68
N THR A 86 -1.09 -11.12 -3.26
CA THR A 86 -1.41 -9.71 -3.00
C THR A 86 -0.51 -9.13 -1.92
N TRP A 87 -0.37 -9.82 -0.79
CA TRP A 87 0.51 -9.40 0.31
C TRP A 87 1.97 -9.36 -0.11
N ALA A 88 2.46 -10.40 -0.78
CA ALA A 88 3.84 -10.46 -1.25
C ALA A 88 4.16 -9.28 -2.19
N ASN A 89 3.27 -8.99 -3.14
CA ASN A 89 3.43 -7.84 -4.05
C ASN A 89 3.46 -6.51 -3.29
N TRP A 90 2.57 -6.33 -2.33
CA TRP A 90 2.53 -5.14 -1.48
C TRP A 90 3.79 -4.97 -0.64
N LEU A 91 4.27 -6.04 0.01
CA LEU A 91 5.47 -5.99 0.83
C LEU A 91 6.72 -5.69 0.02
N VAL A 92 6.86 -6.30 -1.17
CA VAL A 92 7.98 -6.00 -2.07
C VAL A 92 7.93 -4.54 -2.53
N LYS A 93 6.76 -4.03 -2.91
CA LYS A 93 6.58 -2.62 -3.27
C LYS A 93 6.98 -1.69 -2.13
N LEU A 94 6.42 -1.90 -0.92
CA LEU A 94 6.70 -1.04 0.23
C LEU A 94 8.17 -1.12 0.66
N ALA A 95 8.79 -2.30 0.61
CA ALA A 95 10.22 -2.45 0.89
C ALA A 95 11.08 -1.70 -0.13
N ALA A 96 10.78 -1.83 -1.43
CA ALA A 96 11.50 -1.10 -2.47
C ALA A 96 11.35 0.42 -2.32
N LEU A 97 10.11 0.91 -2.16
CA LEU A 97 9.85 2.35 -1.99
C LEU A 97 10.46 2.89 -0.70
N GLY A 98 10.35 2.15 0.42
CA GLY A 98 10.93 2.56 1.69
C GLY A 98 12.46 2.62 1.64
N TRP A 99 13.10 1.70 0.90
CA TRP A 99 14.53 1.77 0.62
C TRP A 99 14.87 3.01 -0.20
N VAL A 100 14.22 3.21 -1.36
CA VAL A 100 14.50 4.37 -2.23
C VAL A 100 14.29 5.68 -1.47
N LEU A 101 13.25 5.79 -0.64
CA LEU A 101 13.01 6.96 0.17
C LEU A 101 14.13 7.21 1.20
N ALA A 102 14.60 6.15 1.87
CA ALA A 102 15.74 6.23 2.79
C ALA A 102 17.07 6.54 2.08
N ALA A 103 17.14 6.35 0.75
CA ALA A 103 18.28 6.80 -0.05
C ALA A 103 18.18 8.30 -0.42
N PHE A 104 16.97 8.86 -0.49
CA PHE A 104 16.75 10.27 -0.82
C PHE A 104 16.65 11.21 0.38
N ALA A 105 16.29 10.71 1.55
CA ALA A 105 16.22 11.46 2.80
C ALA A 105 17.08 10.80 3.89
N PRO A 106 17.60 11.56 4.87
CA PRO A 106 18.37 11.02 5.99
C PRO A 106 17.45 10.32 7.02
N VAL A 107 16.71 9.31 6.58
CA VAL A 107 15.74 8.56 7.39
C VAL A 107 16.08 7.08 7.37
N GLY A 108 15.77 6.37 8.45
CA GLY A 108 15.91 4.91 8.50
C GLY A 108 14.89 4.20 7.60
N PHE A 109 15.19 2.95 7.22
CA PHE A 109 14.32 2.12 6.37
C PHE A 109 12.86 2.05 6.88
N ALA A 110 12.65 1.87 8.19
CA ALA A 110 11.31 1.81 8.76
C ALA A 110 10.51 3.11 8.59
N ALA A 111 11.17 4.26 8.75
CA ALA A 111 10.56 5.56 8.46
C ALA A 111 10.32 5.74 6.95
N GLY A 112 11.22 5.25 6.10
CA GLY A 112 11.01 5.20 4.66
C GLY A 112 9.77 4.37 4.27
N VAL A 113 9.60 3.18 4.83
CA VAL A 113 8.42 2.33 4.62
C VAL A 113 7.15 3.03 5.11
N LEU A 114 7.21 3.68 6.27
CA LEU A 114 6.09 4.45 6.81
C LEU A 114 5.71 5.62 5.87
N GLY A 115 6.69 6.31 5.29
CA GLY A 115 6.46 7.32 4.27
C GLY A 115 5.83 6.75 3.00
N ALA A 116 6.33 5.62 2.51
CA ALA A 116 5.77 4.93 1.35
C ALA A 116 4.29 4.52 1.57
N ILE A 117 3.95 4.03 2.78
CA ILE A 117 2.56 3.75 3.18
C ILE A 117 1.72 5.03 3.09
N GLY A 118 2.23 6.16 3.56
CA GLY A 118 1.54 7.45 3.52
C GLY A 118 1.22 7.92 2.11
N GLY A 119 2.19 7.81 1.20
CA GLY A 119 1.99 8.09 -0.22
C GLY A 119 0.94 7.17 -0.85
N ASP A 120 1.02 5.86 -0.58
CA ASP A 120 0.08 4.88 -1.14
C ASP A 120 -1.35 5.02 -0.59
N LEU A 121 -1.52 5.41 0.67
CA LEU A 121 -2.83 5.71 1.27
C LEU A 121 -3.60 6.78 0.49
N THR A 122 -2.90 7.72 -0.14
CA THR A 122 -3.54 8.80 -0.91
C THR A 122 -4.21 8.29 -2.18
N THR A 123 -3.83 7.11 -2.68
CA THR A 123 -4.48 6.47 -3.83
C THR A 123 -5.87 5.92 -3.50
N VAL A 124 -6.16 5.70 -2.22
CA VAL A 124 -7.46 5.19 -1.73
C VAL A 124 -8.43 6.34 -1.43
N LEU A 125 -7.91 7.57 -1.29
CA LEU A 125 -8.75 8.73 -1.02
C LEU A 125 -9.54 9.12 -2.29
N PRO A 126 -10.83 9.50 -2.16
CA PRO A 126 -11.66 9.91 -3.30
C PRO A 126 -11.13 11.13 -4.04
N VAL A 127 -10.27 11.92 -3.39
CA VAL A 127 -9.68 13.14 -3.90
C VAL A 127 -8.19 12.88 -4.15
N HIS A 128 -7.81 12.82 -5.42
CA HIS A 128 -6.44 12.64 -5.86
C HIS A 128 -6.13 13.61 -7.02
N ALA A 129 -4.95 14.23 -7.00
CA ALA A 129 -4.52 15.09 -8.08
C ALA A 129 -4.21 14.26 -9.36
N PRO A 130 -4.22 14.86 -10.57
CA PRO A 130 -3.80 14.18 -11.78
C PRO A 130 -2.39 13.60 -11.63
N GLY A 131 -2.25 12.29 -11.84
CA GLY A 131 -0.96 11.59 -11.64
C GLY A 131 -0.47 11.55 -10.18
N GLY A 132 -1.31 11.90 -9.21
CA GLY A 132 -0.97 11.88 -7.77
C GLY A 132 -0.11 13.06 -7.28
N PHE A 133 0.22 14.03 -8.14
CA PHE A 133 1.11 15.14 -7.80
C PHE A 133 0.53 16.02 -6.68
N GLY A 134 1.31 16.23 -5.63
CA GLY A 134 0.93 16.96 -4.42
C GLY A 134 0.28 16.05 -3.38
N THR A 135 -0.67 15.19 -3.76
CA THR A 135 -1.33 14.29 -2.79
C THR A 135 -0.39 13.20 -2.31
N TYR A 136 0.39 12.60 -3.21
CA TYR A 136 1.36 11.56 -2.85
C TYR A 136 2.41 12.10 -1.88
N GLU A 137 3.02 13.23 -2.22
CA GLU A 137 4.09 13.85 -1.45
C GLU A 137 3.60 14.35 -0.10
N ALA A 138 2.37 14.89 -0.04
CA ALA A 138 1.73 15.25 1.21
C ALA A 138 1.47 14.02 2.08
N GLY A 139 1.05 12.88 1.50
CA GLY A 139 0.86 11.63 2.24
C GLY A 139 2.15 11.08 2.83
N VAL A 140 3.23 11.07 2.05
CA VAL A 140 4.57 10.69 2.52
C VAL A 140 4.99 11.59 3.68
N ALA A 141 4.92 12.92 3.48
CA ALA A 141 5.31 13.89 4.48
C ALA A 141 4.47 13.77 5.76
N LEU A 142 3.16 13.56 5.65
CA LEU A 142 2.25 13.46 6.80
C LEU A 142 2.64 12.34 7.76
N LEU A 143 2.99 11.16 7.24
CA LEU A 143 3.30 10.01 8.10
C LEU A 143 4.68 10.07 8.73
N ILE A 144 5.64 10.76 8.10
CA ILE A 144 7.02 10.81 8.60
C ILE A 144 7.41 12.15 9.23
N ALA A 145 6.58 13.19 9.11
CA ALA A 145 6.81 14.50 9.72
C ALA A 145 7.17 14.44 11.22
N PRO A 146 6.55 13.57 12.05
CA PRO A 146 6.93 13.47 13.48
C PRO A 146 8.31 12.85 13.73
N LEU A 147 8.92 12.24 12.72
CA LEU A 147 10.17 11.47 12.80
C LEU A 147 11.37 12.21 12.22
N VAL A 148 11.18 13.42 11.69
CA VAL A 148 12.21 14.20 11.00
C VAL A 148 12.29 15.61 11.52
N ASP A 149 13.50 16.16 11.55
CA ASP A 149 13.74 17.54 12.01
C ASP A 149 13.46 18.58 10.91
N GLU A 150 13.61 18.20 9.63
CA GLU A 150 13.50 19.10 8.47
C GLU A 150 12.44 18.62 7.45
N PRO A 151 11.20 19.13 7.53
CA PRO A 151 10.08 18.73 6.67
C PRO A 151 10.32 19.00 5.18
N ARG A 152 11.11 20.04 4.85
CA ARG A 152 11.43 20.39 3.47
C ARG A 152 12.23 19.28 2.78
N THR A 153 13.15 18.66 3.50
CA THR A 153 14.00 17.57 2.99
C THR A 153 13.15 16.34 2.67
N VAL A 154 12.16 16.05 3.51
CA VAL A 154 11.18 14.98 3.29
C VAL A 154 10.33 15.24 2.06
N LEU A 155 9.84 16.47 1.88
CA LEU A 155 9.02 16.79 0.72
C LEU A 155 9.81 16.65 -0.58
N ALA A 156 11.07 17.12 -0.60
CA ALA A 156 11.95 16.93 -1.76
C ALA A 156 12.22 15.44 -2.05
N ALA A 157 12.47 14.64 -1.02
CA ALA A 157 12.64 13.20 -1.17
C ALA A 157 11.37 12.49 -1.65
N ALA A 158 10.20 12.93 -1.19
CA ALA A 158 8.90 12.40 -1.64
C ALA A 158 8.63 12.72 -3.12
N VAL A 159 8.94 13.93 -3.59
CA VAL A 159 8.88 14.29 -5.02
C VAL A 159 9.83 13.38 -5.82
N ASN A 160 11.07 13.22 -5.38
CA ASN A 160 12.05 12.36 -6.06
C ASN A 160 11.58 10.90 -6.12
N LEU A 161 11.03 10.38 -5.04
CA LEU A 161 10.43 9.03 -5.00
C LEU A 161 9.27 8.91 -5.99
N HIS A 162 8.39 9.91 -6.05
CA HIS A 162 7.24 9.89 -6.94
C HIS A 162 7.66 9.92 -8.41
N LEU A 163 8.61 10.79 -8.77
CA LEU A 163 9.21 10.84 -10.10
C LEU A 163 9.93 9.55 -10.46
N PHE A 164 10.60 8.92 -9.50
CA PHE A 164 11.24 7.62 -9.69
C PHE A 164 10.20 6.53 -10.03
N VAL A 165 9.07 6.49 -9.32
CA VAL A 165 7.98 5.54 -9.61
C VAL A 165 7.36 5.80 -11.00
N LEU A 166 7.08 7.06 -11.33
CA LEU A 166 6.58 7.45 -12.65
C LEU A 166 7.56 7.10 -13.76
N GLY A 167 8.84 7.42 -13.57
CA GLY A 167 9.90 7.15 -14.54
C GLY A 167 10.11 5.65 -14.77
N THR A 168 10.13 4.85 -13.70
CA THR A 168 10.24 3.39 -13.81
C THR A 168 9.01 2.76 -14.44
N ALA A 169 7.81 3.26 -14.15
CA ALA A 169 6.58 2.79 -14.80
C ALA A 169 6.56 3.11 -16.30
N LEU A 170 6.95 4.32 -16.70
CA LEU A 170 7.07 4.71 -18.10
C LEU A 170 8.14 3.86 -18.80
N LEU A 171 9.30 3.68 -18.19
CA LEU A 171 10.36 2.83 -18.73
C LEU A 171 9.87 1.39 -18.92
N ALA A 172 9.23 0.80 -17.92
CA ALA A 172 8.68 -0.55 -18.00
C ALA A 172 7.60 -0.67 -19.09
N ALA A 173 6.74 0.34 -19.24
CA ALA A 173 5.74 0.40 -20.30
C ALA A 173 6.41 0.46 -21.69
N THR A 174 7.42 1.33 -21.87
CA THR A 174 8.19 1.42 -23.12
C THR A 174 8.88 0.11 -23.44
N LEU A 175 9.54 -0.52 -22.46
CA LEU A 175 10.18 -1.83 -22.63
C LEU A 175 9.15 -2.91 -22.98
N SER A 176 7.96 -2.88 -22.40
CA SER A 176 6.89 -3.82 -22.73
C SER A 176 6.39 -3.69 -24.16
N LEU A 177 6.45 -2.51 -24.78
CA LEU A 177 6.08 -2.32 -26.19
C LEU A 177 7.09 -2.97 -27.15
N LEU A 178 8.34 -3.17 -26.71
CA LEU A 178 9.37 -3.85 -27.50
C LEU A 178 9.19 -5.37 -27.52
N ILE A 179 8.39 -5.93 -26.60
CA ILE A 179 8.11 -7.37 -26.53
C ILE A 179 7.01 -7.71 -27.54
N SER A 180 7.32 -8.60 -28.49
CA SER A 180 6.35 -9.08 -29.48
C SER A 180 5.20 -9.83 -28.80
N ARG A 181 3.96 -9.50 -29.18
CA ARG A 181 2.78 -10.21 -28.68
C ARG A 181 2.59 -11.51 -29.47
N PRO A 182 2.33 -12.66 -28.81
CA PRO A 182 1.93 -13.87 -29.49
C PRO A 182 0.68 -13.61 -30.35
N ALA A 183 0.67 -14.12 -31.58
CA ALA A 183 -0.51 -14.04 -32.44
C ALA A 183 -1.70 -14.73 -31.77
N PRO A 184 -2.93 -14.18 -31.84
CA PRO A 184 -4.11 -14.84 -31.32
C PRO A 184 -4.24 -16.22 -31.97
N THR A 185 -4.24 -17.28 -31.16
CA THR A 185 -4.51 -18.63 -31.64
C THR A 185 -5.90 -18.63 -32.29
N ALA A 186 -5.96 -18.80 -33.60
CA ALA A 186 -7.23 -18.85 -34.32
C ALA A 186 -8.09 -19.97 -33.72
N THR A 187 -9.22 -19.60 -33.13
CA THR A 187 -10.21 -20.53 -32.63
C THR A 187 -10.70 -21.35 -33.81
N ARG A 188 -10.27 -22.62 -33.88
CA ARG A 188 -10.73 -23.59 -34.88
C ARG A 188 -12.25 -23.74 -34.70
N THR A 189 -13.01 -23.09 -35.57
CA THR A 189 -14.46 -23.28 -35.68
C THR A 189 -14.70 -24.74 -36.02
N ALA A 190 -15.17 -25.52 -35.04
CA ALA A 190 -15.69 -26.85 -35.29
C ALA A 190 -16.97 -26.68 -36.12
N THR A 191 -16.91 -27.08 -37.39
CA THR A 191 -18.07 -27.24 -38.24
C THR A 191 -18.97 -28.30 -37.60
N PRO A 192 -20.26 -28.05 -37.35
CA PRO A 192 -21.16 -29.09 -36.91
C PRO A 192 -21.37 -30.05 -38.09
N SER A 193 -20.85 -31.27 -37.99
CA SER A 193 -21.24 -32.37 -38.86
C SER A 193 -22.68 -32.73 -38.52
N GLY A 194 -23.61 -32.31 -39.37
CA GLY A 194 -24.93 -32.91 -39.42
C GLY A 194 -24.81 -34.25 -40.13
N ASP A 195 -25.25 -35.30 -39.44
CA ASP A 195 -25.81 -36.55 -39.98
C ASP A 195 -26.73 -37.13 -38.89
#